data_AF-A0AAD5LSM6-F1
#
_entry.id   AF-A0AAD5LSM6-F1
#
_cell.length_a   1.000
_cell.length_b   1.000
_cell.length_c   1.000
_cell.angle_alpha   90.00
_cell.angle_beta   90.00
_cell.angle_gamma   90.00
#
_symmetry.space_group_name_H-M   'P 1'
#
loop_
_entity.id
_entity.type
_entity.pdbx_description
1 polymer ?
#
loop_
_entity_poly.entity_id
_entity_poly.type
_entity_poly.pdbx_seq_one_letter_code
_entity_poly.pdbx_strand_id
1 'polypeptide(L)'
;MPGVTPITAAAVARSPVQAFIPDHIVGRRLVVSTNQFRAIWLAFVAIALANSLLATTFAAVYYGGLAIRNGVLIESAGLIDIRYIPFIIAVYLATAAAFWGVVFRVLRASVVHRRLTLRVNHDDVRSASSSMSCGRRILSSLSRWWSHLVGTFRLQLSQEAFEALFLARELVEIATQSYQAYNASRLITVPIINDFYVGVITLNCWCTPLIHWLTRRDAALQRFWYLWADILLDFVSAITIPVWVIVASVLVVFRDSTSSVGGDVEYAFEAPYDDVVLIHQIRSVQQVFVVSWVDFVAKMLPFMSMLACLLHIQGLVRREEELWISRRERTMSSKSANTFMKTLGTVVRRRLSAATAKVSIRPLQAKRSLYIEHSRFSSIPAIAMRSSRLSLVNNAFTSLDSINWGESRFQVLSVARNANVTNLPASIRDARDLELLLIDYTAIAELPRWLIEEGQQRAKSGVSIGCRLKPDSSLEGAPLDFIRHQRQP
;
A
#
# COMPACT_ATOMS: atom_id res chain seq x y z
N MET A 1 8.46 -17.87 -57.87
CA MET A 1 7.26 -17.51 -57.09
C MET A 1 7.37 -18.13 -55.69
N PRO A 2 6.92 -17.39 -54.67
CA PRO A 2 7.46 -17.41 -53.30
C PRO A 2 6.90 -18.58 -52.48
N GLY A 3 7.54 -19.09 -51.42
CA GLY A 3 8.32 -18.39 -50.40
C GLY A 3 7.43 -18.23 -49.15
N VAL A 4 7.27 -19.31 -48.38
CA VAL A 4 6.53 -19.29 -47.10
C VAL A 4 7.37 -20.03 -46.06
N THR A 5 8.14 -19.27 -45.29
CA THR A 5 8.74 -19.69 -44.03
C THR A 5 7.71 -19.51 -42.90
N PRO A 6 7.64 -20.43 -41.93
CA PRO A 6 6.76 -20.25 -40.77
C PRO A 6 7.41 -19.27 -39.79
N ILE A 7 6.70 -18.17 -39.51
CA ILE A 7 7.04 -17.24 -38.43
C ILE A 7 6.69 -17.91 -37.11
N THR A 8 7.69 -18.47 -36.43
CA THR A 8 7.61 -18.79 -35.01
C THR A 8 7.60 -17.49 -34.21
N ALA A 9 6.42 -17.02 -33.84
CA ALA A 9 6.23 -15.96 -32.85
C ALA A 9 6.61 -16.48 -31.47
N ALA A 10 7.90 -16.39 -31.11
CA ALA A 10 8.35 -16.58 -29.75
C ALA A 10 7.81 -15.41 -28.89
N ALA A 11 6.74 -15.69 -28.15
CA ALA A 11 6.22 -14.81 -27.12
C ALA A 11 7.31 -14.60 -26.05
N VAL A 12 8.00 -13.46 -26.13
CA VAL A 12 8.91 -13.00 -25.09
C VAL A 12 8.07 -12.72 -23.84
N ALA A 13 8.08 -13.68 -22.92
CA ALA A 13 7.56 -13.54 -21.58
C ALA A 13 8.25 -12.36 -20.89
N ARG A 14 7.53 -11.24 -20.75
CA ARG A 14 7.97 -10.08 -19.98
C ARG A 14 7.96 -10.47 -18.49
N SER A 15 9.10 -10.34 -17.82
CA SER A 15 9.22 -10.54 -16.37
C SER A 15 8.36 -9.52 -15.61
N PRO A 16 7.63 -9.90 -14.54
CA PRO A 16 6.79 -9.00 -13.78
C PRO A 16 7.62 -8.29 -12.71
N VAL A 17 8.43 -7.30 -13.08
CA VAL A 17 9.11 -6.45 -12.08
C VAL A 17 9.02 -4.98 -12.52
N GLN A 18 8.07 -4.29 -11.89
CA GLN A 18 8.01 -2.83 -11.75
C GLN A 18 8.15 -2.02 -13.05
N ALA A 19 7.15 -2.15 -13.92
CA ALA A 19 6.80 -1.02 -14.78
C ALA A 19 6.33 0.11 -13.87
N PHE A 20 7.09 1.21 -13.82
CA PHE A 20 6.62 2.46 -13.22
C PHE A 20 5.49 2.99 -14.11
N ILE A 21 4.27 2.60 -13.76
CA ILE A 21 3.06 3.03 -14.44
C ILE A 21 2.93 4.54 -14.18
N PRO A 22 2.98 5.40 -15.21
CA PRO A 22 2.86 6.84 -15.03
C PRO A 22 1.53 7.22 -14.37
N ASP A 23 1.55 8.24 -13.50
CA ASP A 23 0.44 8.69 -12.64
C ASP A 23 -0.89 8.99 -13.36
N HIS A 24 -0.95 9.00 -14.69
CA HIS A 24 -2.21 9.12 -15.44
C HIS A 24 -2.98 7.80 -15.55
N ILE A 25 -2.33 6.65 -15.31
CA ILE A 25 -2.98 5.32 -15.28
C ILE A 25 -3.36 4.94 -13.83
N VAL A 26 -2.69 5.52 -12.83
CA VAL A 26 -3.14 5.46 -11.43
C VAL A 26 -4.33 6.42 -11.30
N GLY A 27 -5.55 5.86 -11.28
CA GLY A 27 -6.80 6.62 -11.27
C GLY A 27 -6.77 7.85 -10.35
N ARG A 28 -7.43 8.94 -10.79
CA ARG A 28 -7.56 10.20 -10.02
C ARG A 28 -7.84 9.88 -8.56
N ARG A 29 -7.07 10.49 -7.67
CA ARG A 29 -7.31 10.36 -6.21
C ARG A 29 -8.48 11.25 -5.83
N LEU A 30 -9.32 10.78 -4.92
CA LEU A 30 -10.45 11.55 -4.43
C LEU A 30 -9.95 12.63 -3.48
N VAL A 31 -10.31 13.88 -3.78
CA VAL A 31 -9.96 15.04 -2.95
C VAL A 31 -11.19 15.43 -2.16
N VAL A 32 -11.06 15.41 -0.83
CA VAL A 32 -12.17 15.71 0.07
C VAL A 32 -11.87 16.94 0.93
N SER A 33 -12.93 17.64 1.35
CA SER A 33 -12.83 18.75 2.28
C SER A 33 -12.37 18.27 3.66
N THR A 34 -11.89 19.19 4.50
CA THR A 34 -11.40 18.85 5.85
C THR A 34 -12.47 18.19 6.72
N ASN A 35 -13.72 18.63 6.64
CA ASN A 35 -14.81 18.04 7.43
C ASN A 35 -15.19 16.64 6.90
N GLN A 36 -15.26 16.47 5.59
CA GLN A 36 -15.47 15.15 4.98
C GLN A 36 -14.35 14.18 5.36
N PHE A 37 -13.10 14.63 5.31
CA PHE A 37 -11.96 13.81 5.72
C PHE A 37 -12.04 13.38 7.18
N ARG A 38 -12.46 14.28 8.09
CA ARG A 38 -12.67 13.95 9.52
C ARG A 38 -13.74 12.88 9.70
N ALA A 39 -14.87 13.00 9.00
CA ALA A 39 -15.95 12.02 9.05
C ALA A 39 -15.49 10.66 8.51
N ILE A 40 -14.83 10.64 7.35
CA ILE A 40 -14.24 9.44 6.74
C ILE A 40 -13.25 8.78 7.70
N TRP A 41 -12.37 9.56 8.32
CA TRP A 41 -11.39 9.07 9.26
C TRP A 41 -12.04 8.44 10.49
N LEU A 42 -13.05 9.10 11.06
CA LEU A 42 -13.77 8.59 12.24
C LEU A 42 -14.48 7.27 11.91
N ALA A 43 -15.23 7.22 10.79
CA ALA A 43 -15.91 6.02 10.34
C ALA A 43 -14.91 4.88 10.08
N PHE A 44 -13.79 5.18 9.41
CA PHE A 44 -12.73 4.22 9.13
C PHE A 44 -12.16 3.59 10.41
N VAL A 45 -11.82 4.42 11.41
CA VAL A 45 -11.26 3.94 12.68
C VAL A 45 -12.31 3.18 13.48
N ALA A 46 -13.55 3.67 13.53
CA ALA A 46 -14.64 3.01 14.25
C ALA A 46 -14.92 1.60 13.69
N ILE A 47 -15.00 1.46 12.37
CA ILE A 47 -15.23 0.18 11.70
C ILE A 47 -14.05 -0.77 11.93
N ALA A 48 -12.81 -0.30 11.75
CA ALA A 48 -11.63 -1.12 11.99
C ALA A 48 -11.53 -1.58 13.45
N LEU A 49 -11.87 -0.69 14.40
CA LEU A 49 -11.89 -1.00 15.82
C LEU A 49 -12.98 -2.03 16.16
N ALA A 50 -14.21 -1.83 15.68
CA ALA A 50 -15.32 -2.77 15.90
C ALA A 50 -14.97 -4.18 15.41
N ASN A 51 -14.36 -4.30 14.21
CA ASN A 51 -13.89 -5.57 13.69
C ASN A 51 -12.78 -6.20 14.53
N SER A 52 -11.82 -5.38 14.96
CA SER A 52 -10.72 -5.88 15.80
C SER A 52 -11.24 -6.41 17.14
N LEU A 53 -12.21 -5.73 17.76
CA LEU A 53 -12.83 -6.16 19.01
C LEU A 53 -13.65 -7.42 18.80
N LEU A 54 -14.49 -7.47 17.77
CA LEU A 54 -15.34 -8.63 17.51
C LEU A 54 -14.53 -9.89 17.20
N ALA A 55 -13.50 -9.79 16.34
CA ALA A 55 -12.62 -10.91 16.03
C ALA A 55 -11.85 -11.40 17.27
N THR A 56 -11.37 -10.47 18.13
CA THR A 56 -10.78 -10.82 19.42
C THR A 56 -11.79 -11.52 20.33
N THR A 57 -13.03 -11.04 20.42
CA THR A 57 -14.09 -11.65 21.21
C THR A 57 -14.41 -13.06 20.72
N PHE A 58 -14.54 -13.28 19.41
CA PHE A 58 -14.74 -14.63 18.87
C PHE A 58 -13.59 -15.57 19.24
N ALA A 59 -12.34 -15.13 19.04
CA ALA A 59 -11.17 -15.94 19.43
C ALA A 59 -11.18 -16.28 20.93
N ALA A 60 -11.52 -15.31 21.79
CA ALA A 60 -11.61 -15.51 23.24
C ALA A 60 -12.74 -16.46 23.62
N VAL A 61 -13.90 -16.39 22.96
CA VAL A 61 -15.03 -17.30 23.21
C VAL A 61 -14.70 -18.72 22.75
N TYR A 62 -14.10 -18.91 21.58
CA TYR A 62 -13.64 -20.25 21.16
C TYR A 62 -12.58 -20.82 22.10
N TYR A 63 -11.65 -20.00 22.57
CA TYR A 63 -10.63 -20.41 23.54
C TYR A 63 -11.25 -20.77 24.89
N GLY A 64 -12.17 -19.94 25.39
CA GLY A 64 -12.92 -20.21 26.63
C GLY A 64 -13.78 -21.46 26.52
N GLY A 65 -14.44 -21.68 25.39
CA GLY A 65 -15.21 -22.90 25.11
C GLY A 65 -14.36 -24.16 25.12
N LEU A 66 -13.12 -24.08 24.61
CA LEU A 66 -12.13 -25.16 24.70
C LEU A 66 -11.70 -25.43 26.15
N ALA A 67 -11.56 -24.36 26.96
CA ALA A 67 -11.05 -24.44 28.33
C ALA A 67 -12.11 -24.84 29.38
N ILE A 68 -13.38 -24.47 29.19
CA ILE A 68 -14.40 -24.53 30.25
C ILE A 68 -15.16 -25.87 30.29
N ARG A 69 -15.21 -26.66 29.23
CA ARG A 69 -15.94 -27.94 29.23
C ARG A 69 -15.35 -28.89 28.20
N ASN A 70 -15.10 -30.14 28.57
CA ASN A 70 -14.59 -31.28 27.79
C ASN A 70 -15.32 -31.56 26.45
N GLY A 71 -15.47 -30.59 25.54
CA GLY A 71 -16.19 -30.71 24.28
C GLY A 71 -17.71 -30.82 24.35
N VAL A 72 -18.30 -31.13 25.51
CA VAL A 72 -19.73 -31.47 25.64
C VAL A 72 -20.67 -30.40 25.06
N LEU A 73 -20.43 -29.11 25.33
CA LEU A 73 -21.28 -28.03 24.79
C LEU A 73 -21.12 -27.86 23.27
N ILE A 74 -19.92 -28.10 22.77
CA ILE A 74 -19.55 -27.94 21.35
C ILE A 74 -20.16 -29.08 20.54
N GLU A 75 -20.08 -30.30 21.08
CA GLU A 75 -20.67 -31.50 20.49
C GLU A 75 -22.20 -31.48 20.59
N SER A 76 -22.77 -31.07 21.74
CA SER A 76 -24.23 -30.94 21.89
C SER A 76 -24.82 -29.83 21.03
N ALA A 77 -24.07 -28.75 20.79
CA ALA A 77 -24.50 -27.67 19.92
C ALA A 77 -24.22 -27.95 18.43
N GLY A 78 -23.66 -29.12 18.08
CA GLY A 78 -23.36 -29.48 16.69
C GLY A 78 -22.40 -28.50 16.00
N LEU A 79 -21.48 -27.89 16.75
CA LEU A 79 -20.44 -27.04 16.19
C LEU A 79 -19.39 -27.90 15.46
N ILE A 80 -18.53 -27.24 14.69
CA ILE A 80 -17.41 -27.91 14.03
C ILE A 80 -16.56 -28.70 15.04
N ASP A 81 -16.05 -29.85 14.58
CA ASP A 81 -15.24 -30.77 15.38
C ASP A 81 -14.14 -30.01 16.16
N ILE A 82 -14.04 -30.32 17.46
CA ILE A 82 -13.14 -29.69 18.42
C ILE A 82 -11.68 -29.66 17.95
N ARG A 83 -11.27 -30.64 17.12
CA ARG A 83 -9.93 -30.71 16.52
C ARG A 83 -9.59 -29.50 15.64
N TYR A 84 -10.58 -28.83 15.07
CA TYR A 84 -10.39 -27.69 14.18
C TYR A 84 -10.51 -26.33 14.90
N ILE A 85 -10.94 -26.30 16.16
CA ILE A 85 -11.11 -25.06 16.92
C ILE A 85 -9.79 -24.27 17.09
N PRO A 86 -8.62 -24.89 17.38
CA PRO A 86 -7.36 -24.16 17.44
C PRO A 86 -7.04 -23.41 16.14
N PHE A 87 -7.37 -24.00 14.99
CA PHE A 87 -7.22 -23.35 13.68
C PHE A 87 -8.15 -22.14 13.55
N ILE A 88 -9.42 -22.28 13.93
CA ILE A 88 -10.41 -21.19 13.89
C ILE A 88 -9.96 -20.02 14.79
N ILE A 89 -9.50 -20.31 16.02
CA ILE A 89 -8.93 -19.32 16.94
C ILE A 89 -7.76 -18.60 16.27
N ALA A 90 -6.84 -19.34 15.66
CA ALA A 90 -5.67 -18.76 14.99
C ALA A 90 -6.07 -17.80 13.86
N VAL A 91 -7.08 -18.15 13.05
CA VAL A 91 -7.57 -17.27 11.97
C VAL A 91 -8.24 -16.02 12.55
N TYR A 92 -9.11 -16.13 13.57
CA TYR A 92 -9.71 -14.94 14.20
C TYR A 92 -8.66 -14.03 14.84
N LEU A 93 -7.64 -14.59 15.50
CA LEU A 93 -6.52 -13.82 16.05
C LEU A 93 -5.70 -13.13 14.96
N ALA A 94 -5.45 -13.80 13.83
CA ALA A 94 -4.76 -13.21 12.70
C ALA A 94 -5.57 -12.04 12.09
N THR A 95 -6.87 -12.23 11.92
CA THR A 95 -7.80 -11.18 11.48
C THR A 95 -7.82 -10.01 12.45
N ALA A 96 -7.96 -10.27 13.75
CA ALA A 96 -7.92 -9.24 14.80
C ALA A 96 -6.59 -8.47 14.77
N ALA A 97 -5.46 -9.16 14.67
CA ALA A 97 -4.14 -8.55 14.58
C ALA A 97 -3.98 -7.66 13.34
N ALA A 98 -4.57 -8.06 12.20
CA ALA A 98 -4.58 -7.24 10.99
C ALA A 98 -5.34 -5.92 11.20
N PHE A 99 -6.56 -5.98 11.75
CA PHE A 99 -7.36 -4.79 12.04
C PHE A 99 -6.73 -3.90 13.12
N TRP A 100 -6.22 -4.47 14.22
CA TRP A 100 -5.44 -3.71 15.21
C TRP A 100 -4.23 -3.03 14.58
N GLY A 101 -3.55 -3.73 13.65
CA GLY A 101 -2.46 -3.17 12.86
C GLY A 101 -2.87 -1.99 11.96
N VAL A 102 -4.10 -1.98 11.43
CA VAL A 102 -4.70 -0.83 10.73
C VAL A 102 -4.90 0.32 11.73
N VAL A 103 -5.61 0.06 12.82
CA VAL A 103 -5.99 1.06 13.83
C VAL A 103 -4.76 1.76 14.41
N PHE A 104 -3.79 0.99 14.92
CA PHE A 104 -2.59 1.55 15.52
C PHE A 104 -1.75 2.37 14.54
N ARG A 105 -1.70 1.97 13.26
CA ARG A 105 -0.99 2.75 12.25
C ARG A 105 -1.67 4.08 11.98
N VAL A 106 -2.98 4.08 11.79
CA VAL A 106 -3.75 5.31 11.50
C VAL A 106 -3.71 6.25 12.70
N LEU A 107 -3.86 5.73 13.92
CA LEU A 107 -3.73 6.52 15.15
C LEU A 107 -2.32 7.07 15.33
N ARG A 108 -1.28 6.24 15.22
CA ARG A 108 0.12 6.68 15.34
C ARG A 108 0.46 7.73 14.29
N ALA A 109 0.09 7.51 13.03
CA ALA A 109 0.30 8.50 11.97
C ALA A 109 -0.38 9.82 12.30
N SER A 110 -1.61 9.75 12.84
CA SER A 110 -2.38 10.93 13.18
C SER A 110 -1.76 11.73 14.34
N VAL A 111 -1.22 11.02 15.34
CA VAL A 111 -0.49 11.64 16.47
C VAL A 111 0.84 12.24 16.01
N VAL A 112 1.66 11.49 15.26
CA VAL A 112 2.99 11.92 14.81
C VAL A 112 2.89 13.18 13.94
N HIS A 113 1.92 13.23 13.03
CA HIS A 113 1.73 14.38 12.15
C HIS A 113 0.88 15.49 12.78
N ARG A 114 0.41 15.30 14.03
CA ARG A 114 -0.54 16.20 14.74
C ARG A 114 -1.76 16.58 13.89
N ARG A 115 -2.18 15.67 13.01
CA ARG A 115 -3.29 15.85 12.06
C ARG A 115 -3.84 14.49 11.68
N LEU A 116 -5.15 14.39 11.47
CA LEU A 116 -5.75 13.13 11.01
C LEU A 116 -5.14 12.71 9.68
N THR A 117 -4.61 11.49 9.62
CA THR A 117 -4.02 10.91 8.42
C THR A 117 -4.47 9.45 8.28
N LEU A 118 -4.88 9.07 7.08
CA LEU A 118 -5.23 7.67 6.75
C LEU A 118 -4.01 6.88 6.25
N ARG A 119 -2.95 7.57 5.84
CA ARG A 119 -1.76 6.99 5.20
C ARG A 119 -0.53 7.18 6.09
N VAL A 120 0.18 6.08 6.32
CA VAL A 120 1.58 6.11 6.77
C VAL A 120 2.44 6.14 5.51
N ASN A 121 3.20 7.20 5.27
CA ASN A 121 4.19 7.15 4.19
C ASN A 121 5.34 6.25 4.63
N HIS A 122 5.85 5.43 3.70
CA HIS A 122 6.99 4.54 3.95
C HIS A 122 8.24 5.30 4.43
N ASP A 123 8.33 6.59 4.08
CA ASP A 123 9.46 7.46 4.45
C ASP A 123 9.45 7.85 5.94
N ASP A 124 8.28 7.90 6.59
CA ASP A 124 8.18 8.21 8.03
C ASP A 124 8.69 7.06 8.89
N VAL A 125 8.55 5.82 8.38
CA VAL A 125 9.05 4.62 9.07
C VAL A 125 10.58 4.60 9.10
N ARG A 126 11.25 5.11 8.05
CA ARG A 126 12.73 5.25 8.02
C ARG A 126 13.22 6.34 8.97
N SER A 127 12.49 7.45 9.06
CA SER A 127 12.86 8.58 9.93
C SER A 127 12.65 8.28 11.42
N ALA A 128 11.61 7.52 11.77
CA ALA A 128 11.38 7.07 13.16
C ALA A 128 12.28 5.87 13.56
N SER A 129 12.86 5.16 12.58
CA SER A 129 13.71 3.97 12.79
C SER A 129 15.10 4.29 13.34
N SER A 130 15.54 5.55 13.33
CA SER A 130 16.85 5.93 13.88
C SER A 130 16.89 5.95 15.41
N SER A 131 15.74 5.95 16.09
CA SER A 131 15.65 6.31 17.52
C SER A 131 15.44 5.13 18.51
N MET A 132 15.04 3.92 18.08
CA MET A 132 14.75 2.82 19.03
C MET A 132 15.51 1.52 18.69
N SER A 133 16.26 0.99 19.66
CA SER A 133 17.17 -0.16 19.53
C SER A 133 16.55 -1.50 19.97
N CYS A 134 15.63 -1.53 20.93
CA CYS A 134 15.14 -2.81 21.50
C CYS A 134 13.96 -3.45 20.73
N GLY A 135 13.01 -2.65 20.20
CA GLY A 135 11.84 -3.17 19.44
C GLY A 135 12.14 -3.62 18.00
N ARG A 136 13.41 -3.63 17.60
CA ARG A 136 13.85 -3.64 16.19
C ARG A 136 13.54 -4.94 15.45
N ARG A 137 13.55 -6.10 16.13
CA ARG A 137 13.22 -7.41 15.53
C ARG A 137 11.71 -7.62 15.36
N ILE A 138 10.91 -7.26 16.37
CA ILE A 138 9.45 -7.43 16.32
C ILE A 138 8.84 -6.43 15.34
N LEU A 139 9.26 -5.16 15.37
CA LEU A 139 8.76 -4.17 14.40
C LEU A 139 9.15 -4.49 12.95
N SER A 140 10.34 -5.04 12.71
CA SER A 140 10.77 -5.38 11.34
C SER A 140 10.09 -6.63 10.79
N SER A 141 9.70 -7.58 11.64
CA SER A 141 8.85 -8.71 11.24
C SER A 141 7.41 -8.26 10.98
N LEU A 142 6.84 -7.43 11.85
CA LEU A 142 5.50 -6.86 11.67
C LEU A 142 5.41 -5.93 10.45
N SER A 143 6.46 -5.16 10.16
CA SER A 143 6.48 -4.27 8.98
C SER A 143 6.60 -5.06 7.68
N ARG A 144 7.39 -6.14 7.65
CA ARG A 144 7.49 -7.05 6.50
C ARG A 144 6.17 -7.77 6.24
N TRP A 145 5.60 -8.43 7.26
CA TRP A 145 4.30 -9.10 7.15
C TRP A 145 3.22 -8.14 6.66
N TRP A 146 3.20 -6.91 7.17
CA TRP A 146 2.28 -5.89 6.71
C TRP A 146 2.50 -5.44 5.27
N SER A 147 3.75 -5.27 4.84
CA SER A 147 4.04 -4.91 3.45
C SER A 147 3.59 -6.00 2.48
N HIS A 148 3.67 -7.26 2.89
CA HIS A 148 3.09 -8.37 2.15
C HIS A 148 1.57 -8.30 2.14
N LEU A 149 0.92 -8.17 3.29
CA LEU A 149 -0.54 -8.07 3.38
C LEU A 149 -1.09 -6.91 2.54
N VAL A 150 -0.53 -5.71 2.70
CA VAL A 150 -0.89 -4.53 1.89
C VAL A 150 -0.54 -4.72 0.42
N GLY A 151 0.59 -5.36 0.09
CA GLY A 151 0.99 -5.64 -1.29
C GLY A 151 0.03 -6.62 -1.99
N THR A 152 -0.43 -7.66 -1.28
CA THR A 152 -1.41 -8.63 -1.78
C THR A 152 -2.76 -7.97 -2.07
N PHE A 153 -3.21 -7.06 -1.20
CA PHE A 153 -4.50 -6.38 -1.38
C PHE A 153 -4.43 -5.11 -2.24
N ARG A 154 -3.25 -4.50 -2.41
CA ARG A 154 -3.02 -3.39 -3.35
C ARG A 154 -2.62 -3.90 -4.72
N LEU A 155 -3.57 -4.53 -5.39
CA LEU A 155 -3.42 -4.79 -6.82
C LEU A 155 -3.61 -3.45 -7.56
N GLN A 156 -2.51 -2.88 -8.06
CA GLN A 156 -2.53 -1.74 -8.97
C GLN A 156 -3.02 -2.21 -10.35
N LEU A 157 -4.32 -2.42 -10.45
CA LEU A 157 -4.97 -2.94 -11.64
C LEU A 157 -5.33 -1.80 -12.60
N SER A 158 -5.40 -2.13 -13.89
CA SER A 158 -6.10 -1.29 -14.85
C SER A 158 -7.56 -1.10 -14.41
N GLN A 159 -8.21 -0.03 -14.86
CA GLN A 159 -9.60 0.24 -14.49
C GLN A 159 -10.54 -0.92 -14.84
N GLU A 160 -10.38 -1.52 -16.02
CA GLU A 160 -11.17 -2.67 -16.47
C GLU A 160 -10.95 -3.91 -15.59
N ALA A 161 -9.70 -4.19 -15.21
CA ALA A 161 -9.40 -5.32 -14.33
C ALA A 161 -9.89 -5.07 -12.89
N PHE A 162 -9.93 -3.82 -12.44
CA PHE A 162 -10.55 -3.44 -11.18
C PHE A 162 -12.06 -3.71 -11.19
N GLU A 163 -12.77 -3.29 -12.24
CA GLU A 163 -14.22 -3.50 -12.37
C GLU A 163 -14.57 -4.99 -12.44
N ALA A 164 -13.80 -5.78 -13.18
CA ALA A 164 -13.99 -7.23 -13.25
C ALA A 164 -13.74 -7.93 -11.91
N LEU A 165 -12.65 -7.60 -11.21
CA LEU A 165 -12.34 -8.19 -9.90
C LEU A 165 -13.32 -7.74 -8.82
N PHE A 166 -13.76 -6.49 -8.86
CA PHE A 166 -14.81 -5.99 -7.98
C PHE A 166 -16.11 -6.76 -8.19
N LEU A 167 -16.56 -6.91 -9.44
CA LEU A 167 -17.76 -7.69 -9.76
C LEU A 167 -17.64 -9.15 -9.32
N ALA A 168 -16.49 -9.79 -9.55
CA ALA A 168 -16.26 -11.17 -9.11
C ALA A 168 -16.35 -11.30 -7.59
N ARG A 169 -15.81 -10.34 -6.84
CA ARG A 169 -15.93 -10.30 -5.39
C ARG A 169 -17.36 -10.10 -4.93
N GLU A 170 -18.09 -9.17 -5.55
CA GLU A 170 -19.50 -8.90 -5.25
C GLU A 170 -20.34 -10.17 -5.41
N LEU A 171 -20.13 -10.93 -6.50
CA LEU A 171 -20.84 -12.19 -6.73
C LEU A 171 -20.55 -13.23 -5.64
N VAL A 172 -19.28 -13.33 -5.21
CA VAL A 172 -18.90 -14.21 -4.11
C VAL A 172 -19.54 -13.75 -2.80
N GLU A 173 -19.55 -12.46 -2.54
CA GLU A 173 -20.18 -11.88 -1.34
C GLU A 173 -21.68 -12.17 -1.31
N ILE A 174 -22.40 -11.89 -2.40
CA ILE A 174 -23.83 -12.19 -2.55
C ILE A 174 -24.09 -13.69 -2.34
N ALA A 175 -23.26 -14.57 -2.91
CA ALA A 175 -23.38 -16.01 -2.70
C ALA A 175 -23.20 -16.39 -1.23
N THR A 176 -22.20 -15.83 -0.55
CA THR A 176 -21.97 -16.09 0.88
C THR A 176 -23.06 -15.50 1.77
N GLN A 177 -23.57 -14.30 1.48
CA GLN A 177 -24.70 -13.69 2.20
C GLN A 177 -25.99 -14.49 1.98
N SER A 178 -26.22 -14.99 0.77
CA SER A 178 -27.36 -15.88 0.46
C SER A 178 -27.27 -17.19 1.23
N TYR A 179 -26.08 -17.77 1.33
CA TYR A 179 -25.84 -18.96 2.16
C TYR A 179 -26.11 -18.67 3.64
N GLN A 180 -25.66 -17.52 4.16
CA GLN A 180 -25.92 -17.11 5.55
C GLN A 180 -27.42 -16.85 5.81
N ALA A 181 -28.13 -16.25 4.86
CA ALA A 181 -29.57 -16.03 4.94
C ALA A 181 -30.35 -17.35 4.91
N TYR A 182 -29.94 -18.31 4.07
CA TYR A 182 -30.50 -19.65 4.07
C TYR A 182 -30.31 -20.34 5.43
N ASN A 183 -29.10 -20.30 5.99
CA ASN A 183 -28.86 -20.84 7.34
C ASN A 183 -29.67 -20.11 8.41
N ALA A 184 -29.77 -18.78 8.33
CA ALA A 184 -30.58 -17.97 9.23
C ALA A 184 -32.05 -18.42 9.22
N SER A 185 -32.63 -18.61 8.03
CA SER A 185 -34.02 -19.05 7.89
C SER A 185 -34.30 -20.43 8.49
N ARG A 186 -33.27 -21.28 8.64
CA ARG A 186 -33.37 -22.60 9.26
C ARG A 186 -33.13 -22.58 10.76
N LEU A 187 -32.23 -21.72 11.22
CA LEU A 187 -31.74 -21.69 12.60
C LEU A 187 -32.50 -20.67 13.45
N ILE A 188 -32.85 -19.51 12.89
CA ILE A 188 -33.50 -18.40 13.56
C ILE A 188 -34.99 -18.42 13.25
N THR A 189 -35.81 -18.53 14.29
CA THR A 189 -37.28 -18.51 14.16
C THR A 189 -37.87 -17.11 14.12
N VAL A 190 -37.08 -16.07 14.43
CA VAL A 190 -37.51 -14.67 14.44
C VAL A 190 -37.59 -14.13 13.00
N PRO A 191 -38.81 -13.88 12.46
CA PRO A 191 -38.97 -13.53 11.05
C PRO A 191 -38.28 -12.21 10.67
N ILE A 192 -38.30 -11.22 11.57
CA ILE A 192 -37.70 -9.90 11.34
C ILE A 192 -36.20 -9.99 11.02
N ILE A 193 -35.48 -10.94 11.62
CA ILE A 193 -34.05 -11.14 11.34
C ILE A 193 -33.85 -11.76 9.96
N ASN A 194 -34.71 -12.70 9.57
CA ASN A 194 -34.67 -13.33 8.25
C ASN A 194 -35.01 -12.31 7.14
N ASP A 195 -36.04 -11.48 7.35
CA ASP A 195 -36.41 -10.40 6.44
C ASP A 195 -35.26 -9.39 6.30
N PHE A 196 -34.56 -9.10 7.40
CA PHE A 196 -33.40 -8.22 7.37
C PHE A 196 -32.24 -8.79 6.54
N TYR A 197 -31.94 -10.09 6.64
CA TYR A 197 -30.96 -10.75 5.76
C TYR A 197 -31.30 -10.58 4.28
N VAL A 198 -32.56 -10.81 3.90
CA VAL A 198 -33.02 -10.62 2.51
C VAL A 198 -32.89 -9.16 2.09
N GLY A 199 -33.21 -8.22 2.99
CA GLY A 199 -33.00 -6.79 2.78
C GLY A 199 -31.54 -6.44 2.49
N VAL A 200 -30.58 -6.98 3.26
CA VAL A 200 -29.14 -6.78 3.04
C VAL A 200 -28.70 -7.31 1.67
N ILE A 201 -29.13 -8.51 1.28
CA ILE A 201 -28.82 -9.08 -0.04
C ILE A 201 -29.41 -8.22 -1.16
N THR A 202 -30.65 -7.77 -1.00
CA THR A 202 -31.32 -6.90 -1.98
C THR A 202 -30.59 -5.58 -2.12
N LEU A 203 -30.17 -4.97 -1.01
CA LEU A 203 -29.37 -3.75 -1.02
C LEU A 203 -28.03 -3.98 -1.70
N ASN A 204 -27.35 -5.09 -1.45
CA ASN A 204 -26.09 -5.44 -2.12
C ASN A 204 -26.27 -5.44 -3.65
N CYS A 205 -27.31 -6.12 -4.13
CA CYS A 205 -27.64 -6.18 -5.56
C CYS A 205 -27.97 -4.80 -6.18
N TRP A 206 -28.55 -3.88 -5.41
CA TRP A 206 -28.98 -2.57 -5.91
C TRP A 206 -27.94 -1.47 -5.75
N CYS A 207 -27.07 -1.57 -4.74
CA CYS A 207 -26.04 -0.58 -4.46
C CYS A 207 -25.10 -0.39 -5.65
N THR A 208 -24.61 -1.48 -6.24
CA THR A 208 -23.67 -1.42 -7.35
C THR A 208 -24.21 -0.69 -8.60
N PRO A 209 -25.38 -1.04 -9.17
CA PRO A 209 -25.93 -0.28 -10.31
C PRO A 209 -26.34 1.15 -9.93
N LEU A 210 -26.85 1.37 -8.72
CA LEU A 210 -27.23 2.72 -8.26
C LEU A 210 -26.01 3.65 -8.14
N ILE A 211 -24.92 3.17 -7.54
CA ILE A 211 -23.66 3.90 -7.42
C ILE A 211 -23.09 4.17 -8.81
N HIS A 212 -23.10 3.17 -9.70
CA HIS A 212 -22.66 3.34 -11.09
C HIS A 212 -23.40 4.52 -11.74
N TRP A 213 -24.73 4.53 -11.66
CA TRP A 213 -25.55 5.56 -12.25
C TRP A 213 -25.28 6.95 -11.66
N LEU A 214 -25.20 7.05 -10.33
CA LEU A 214 -24.95 8.31 -9.61
C LEU A 214 -23.55 8.90 -9.87
N THR A 215 -22.55 8.05 -10.07
CA THR A 215 -21.13 8.45 -10.08
C THR A 215 -20.44 8.29 -11.43
N ARG A 216 -21.17 7.91 -12.49
CA ARG A 216 -20.65 7.67 -13.86
C ARG A 216 -19.74 8.75 -14.45
N ARG A 217 -19.75 9.97 -13.89
CA ARG A 217 -18.95 11.10 -14.36
C ARG A 217 -17.57 11.19 -13.70
N ASP A 218 -17.35 10.52 -12.57
CA ASP A 218 -16.10 10.58 -11.81
C ASP A 218 -15.70 9.20 -11.29
N ALA A 219 -14.70 8.60 -11.95
CA ALA A 219 -14.17 7.30 -11.60
C ALA A 219 -13.58 7.23 -10.17
N ALA A 220 -13.07 8.34 -9.62
CA ALA A 220 -12.53 8.36 -8.27
C ALA A 220 -13.64 8.30 -7.22
N LEU A 221 -14.70 9.07 -7.45
CA LEU A 221 -15.89 9.10 -6.61
C LEU A 221 -16.64 7.76 -6.68
N GLN A 222 -16.74 7.19 -7.88
CA GLN A 222 -17.33 5.88 -8.10
C GLN A 222 -16.63 4.79 -7.29
N ARG A 223 -15.30 4.68 -7.40
CA ARG A 223 -14.51 3.71 -6.62
C ARG A 223 -14.68 3.92 -5.13
N PHE A 224 -14.71 5.17 -4.68
CA PHE A 224 -14.91 5.48 -3.27
C PHE A 224 -16.24 4.93 -2.76
N TRP A 225 -17.34 5.18 -3.47
CA TRP A 225 -18.65 4.70 -3.05
C TRP A 225 -18.81 3.18 -3.15
N TYR A 226 -18.22 2.53 -4.16
CA TYR A 226 -18.19 1.07 -4.22
C TYR A 226 -17.51 0.47 -2.98
N LEU A 227 -16.33 0.96 -2.61
CA LEU A 227 -15.61 0.46 -1.44
C LEU A 227 -16.37 0.72 -0.13
N TRP A 228 -17.07 1.85 -0.03
CA TRP A 228 -17.85 2.17 1.18
C TRP A 228 -19.14 1.37 1.30
N ALA A 229 -19.87 1.18 0.20
CA ALA A 229 -21.09 0.36 0.21
C ALA A 229 -20.77 -1.07 0.63
N ASP A 230 -19.72 -1.64 0.04
CA ASP A 230 -19.19 -2.96 0.37
C ASP A 230 -18.77 -3.07 1.84
N ILE A 231 -17.97 -2.12 2.36
CA ILE A 231 -17.61 -2.08 3.80
C ILE A 231 -18.85 -2.07 4.68
N LEU A 232 -19.88 -1.29 4.32
CA LEU A 232 -21.08 -1.16 5.14
C LEU A 232 -21.92 -2.46 5.13
N LEU A 233 -22.06 -3.09 3.97
CA LEU A 233 -22.79 -4.36 3.82
C LEU A 233 -22.05 -5.53 4.50
N ASP A 234 -20.73 -5.58 4.37
CA ASP A 234 -19.87 -6.51 5.09
C ASP A 234 -19.93 -6.29 6.59
N PHE A 235 -19.93 -5.03 7.04
CA PHE A 235 -20.06 -4.70 8.46
C PHE A 235 -21.40 -5.17 9.02
N VAL A 236 -22.49 -4.96 8.29
CA VAL A 236 -23.82 -5.42 8.71
C VAL A 236 -23.84 -6.95 8.81
N SER A 237 -23.30 -7.64 7.81
CA SER A 237 -23.26 -9.11 7.76
C SER A 237 -22.35 -9.72 8.84
N ALA A 238 -21.16 -9.15 9.05
CA ALA A 238 -20.15 -9.68 9.96
C ALA A 238 -20.38 -9.30 11.43
N ILE A 239 -21.01 -8.15 11.69
CA ILE A 239 -21.10 -7.56 13.03
C ILE A 239 -22.56 -7.38 13.44
N THR A 240 -23.33 -6.57 12.71
CA THR A 240 -24.67 -6.16 13.14
C THR A 240 -25.58 -7.37 13.32
N ILE A 241 -25.59 -8.29 12.36
CA ILE A 241 -26.48 -9.45 12.44
C ILE A 241 -26.07 -10.42 13.57
N PRO A 242 -24.82 -10.89 13.69
CA PRO A 242 -24.42 -11.77 14.80
C PRO A 242 -24.68 -11.15 16.18
N VAL A 243 -24.41 -9.86 16.35
CA VAL A 243 -24.70 -9.15 17.60
C VAL A 243 -26.20 -9.11 17.87
N TRP A 244 -27.02 -8.83 16.86
CA TRP A 244 -28.47 -8.82 17.01
C TRP A 244 -29.02 -10.21 17.36
N VAL A 245 -28.51 -11.28 16.74
CA VAL A 245 -28.89 -12.66 17.08
C VAL A 245 -28.55 -13.00 18.53
N ILE A 246 -27.34 -12.65 19.00
CA ILE A 246 -26.95 -12.85 20.40
C ILE A 246 -27.88 -12.06 21.33
N VAL A 247 -28.07 -10.76 21.08
CA VAL A 247 -28.91 -9.91 21.92
C VAL A 247 -30.35 -10.42 21.96
N ALA A 248 -30.92 -10.80 20.82
CA ALA A 248 -32.26 -11.38 20.74
C ALA A 248 -32.35 -12.69 21.55
N SER A 249 -31.34 -13.56 21.46
CA SER A 249 -31.30 -14.82 22.23
C SER A 249 -31.25 -14.58 23.75
N VAL A 250 -30.51 -13.56 24.19
CA VAL A 250 -30.40 -13.18 25.61
C VAL A 250 -31.69 -12.54 26.11
N LEU A 251 -32.32 -11.66 25.32
CA LEU A 251 -33.56 -10.98 25.71
C LEU A 251 -34.74 -11.95 25.85
N VAL A 252 -34.79 -13.03 25.07
CA VAL A 252 -35.83 -14.07 25.22
C VAL A 252 -35.78 -14.68 26.62
N VAL A 253 -34.59 -14.99 27.13
CA VAL A 253 -34.40 -15.53 28.49
C VAL A 253 -34.96 -14.58 29.55
N PHE A 254 -34.63 -13.29 29.45
CA PHE A 254 -35.08 -12.31 30.44
C PHE A 254 -36.59 -11.98 30.35
N ARG A 255 -37.18 -12.09 29.15
CA ARG A 255 -38.61 -11.87 28.94
C ARG A 255 -39.45 -12.99 29.56
N ASP A 256 -39.03 -14.24 29.43
CA ASP A 256 -39.77 -15.36 30.01
C ASP A 256 -39.64 -15.36 31.54
N SER A 257 -38.47 -15.05 32.08
CA SER A 257 -38.27 -14.92 33.54
C SER A 257 -39.12 -13.84 34.21
N THR A 258 -39.48 -12.77 33.50
CA THR A 258 -40.32 -11.67 34.05
C THR A 258 -41.82 -11.96 33.95
N SER A 259 -42.22 -12.87 33.07
CA SER A 259 -43.64 -13.23 32.87
C SER A 259 -44.13 -14.25 33.91
N SER A 260 -43.21 -14.94 34.59
CA SER A 260 -43.48 -16.06 35.50
C SER A 260 -43.42 -15.74 36.99
N VAL A 261 -43.10 -14.51 37.42
CA VAL A 261 -42.84 -14.24 38.85
C VAL A 261 -43.54 -12.97 39.34
N GLY A 262 -44.70 -13.18 39.98
CA GLY A 262 -45.38 -12.21 40.85
C GLY A 262 -44.93 -12.29 42.32
N GLY A 263 -43.72 -12.77 42.61
CA GLY A 263 -43.22 -12.86 43.99
C GLY A 263 -41.70 -13.06 44.04
N ASP A 264 -41.03 -12.11 44.67
CA ASP A 264 -39.63 -12.16 45.14
C ASP A 264 -38.51 -12.15 44.07
N VAL A 265 -37.83 -11.00 44.02
CA VAL A 265 -36.72 -10.62 43.13
C VAL A 265 -35.44 -11.45 43.36
N GLU A 266 -35.46 -12.40 44.29
CA GLU A 266 -34.28 -13.14 44.74
C GLU A 266 -33.94 -14.37 43.86
N TYR A 267 -34.86 -14.82 43.00
CA TYR A 267 -34.71 -16.02 42.16
C TYR A 267 -34.43 -15.77 40.66
N ALA A 268 -34.00 -14.56 40.27
CA ALA A 268 -33.80 -14.21 38.85
C ALA A 268 -32.64 -14.95 38.13
N PHE A 269 -31.84 -15.76 38.83
CA PHE A 269 -30.69 -16.49 38.25
C PHE A 269 -30.96 -17.96 37.93
N GLU A 270 -32.06 -18.54 38.43
CA GLU A 270 -32.52 -19.87 38.01
C GLU A 270 -33.61 -19.70 36.97
N ALA A 271 -33.21 -19.35 35.74
CA ALA A 271 -34.14 -19.43 34.62
C ALA A 271 -34.70 -20.88 34.58
N PRO A 272 -36.02 -21.09 34.65
CA PRO A 272 -36.59 -22.42 34.58
C PRO A 272 -36.11 -23.06 33.28
N TYR A 273 -35.46 -24.22 33.39
CA TYR A 273 -35.02 -24.99 32.25
C TYR A 273 -36.24 -25.31 31.38
N ASP A 274 -36.32 -24.69 30.21
CA ASP A 274 -37.32 -24.97 29.18
C ASP A 274 -36.60 -25.48 27.93
N ASP A 275 -36.96 -26.70 27.50
CA ASP A 275 -36.41 -27.35 26.32
C ASP A 275 -36.56 -26.47 25.06
N VAL A 276 -37.65 -25.70 24.97
CA VAL A 276 -37.90 -24.79 23.85
C VAL A 276 -36.88 -23.65 23.85
N VAL A 277 -36.66 -23.00 25.00
CA VAL A 277 -35.67 -21.93 25.17
C VAL A 277 -34.26 -22.43 24.89
N LEU A 278 -33.91 -23.63 25.39
CA LEU A 278 -32.61 -24.24 25.15
C LEU A 278 -32.37 -24.51 23.66
N ILE A 279 -33.35 -25.09 22.96
CA ILE A 279 -33.23 -25.34 21.51
C ILE A 279 -33.07 -24.03 20.73
N HIS A 280 -33.80 -22.98 21.09
CA HIS A 280 -33.64 -21.66 20.48
C HIS A 280 -32.25 -21.07 20.71
N GLN A 281 -31.67 -21.24 21.90
CA GLN A 281 -30.31 -20.80 22.20
C GLN A 281 -29.27 -21.59 21.40
N ILE A 282 -29.38 -22.92 21.34
CA ILE A 282 -28.46 -23.76 20.58
C ILE A 282 -28.46 -23.34 19.10
N ARG A 283 -29.64 -23.13 18.49
CA ARG A 283 -29.72 -22.69 17.09
C ARG A 283 -29.16 -21.28 16.88
N SER A 284 -29.36 -20.38 17.83
CA SER A 284 -28.78 -19.03 17.78
C SER A 284 -27.26 -19.08 17.85
N VAL A 285 -26.71 -19.98 18.68
CA VAL A 285 -25.27 -20.26 18.74
C VAL A 285 -24.78 -20.85 17.43
N GLN A 286 -25.48 -21.83 16.84
CA GLN A 286 -25.12 -22.39 15.52
C GLN A 286 -25.12 -21.35 14.40
N GLN A 287 -26.00 -20.35 14.47
CA GLN A 287 -26.00 -19.27 13.48
C GLN A 287 -24.75 -18.40 13.60
N VAL A 288 -24.31 -18.12 14.82
CA VAL A 288 -23.21 -17.19 15.11
C VAL A 288 -21.83 -17.87 15.02
N PHE A 289 -21.73 -19.11 15.49
CA PHE A 289 -20.50 -19.90 15.53
C PHE A 289 -20.38 -20.85 14.34
N VAL A 290 -19.19 -21.41 14.15
CA VAL A 290 -18.85 -22.18 12.97
C VAL A 290 -19.38 -23.60 13.10
N VAL A 291 -20.27 -23.98 12.19
CA VAL A 291 -20.86 -25.32 12.11
C VAL A 291 -20.17 -26.20 11.05
N SER A 292 -19.63 -25.58 9.99
CA SER A 292 -18.96 -26.29 8.89
C SER A 292 -17.87 -25.43 8.25
N TRP A 293 -17.06 -26.02 7.36
CA TRP A 293 -16.04 -25.26 6.62
C TRP A 293 -16.62 -24.22 5.66
N VAL A 294 -17.75 -24.52 5.02
CA VAL A 294 -18.43 -23.55 4.15
C VAL A 294 -18.96 -22.38 4.98
N ASP A 295 -19.52 -22.68 6.15
CA ASP A 295 -19.98 -21.68 7.10
C ASP A 295 -18.83 -20.85 7.68
N PHE A 296 -17.69 -21.47 7.96
CA PHE A 296 -16.46 -20.77 8.35
C PHE A 296 -16.02 -19.77 7.28
N VAL A 297 -15.95 -20.19 6.02
CA VAL A 297 -15.56 -19.31 4.90
C VAL A 297 -16.58 -18.18 4.75
N ALA A 298 -17.87 -18.47 4.78
CA ALA A 298 -18.92 -17.46 4.67
C ALA A 298 -18.86 -16.41 5.80
N LYS A 299 -18.52 -16.82 7.02
CA LYS A 299 -18.34 -15.92 8.17
C LYS A 299 -17.05 -15.11 8.13
N MET A 300 -15.98 -15.66 7.56
CA MET A 300 -14.68 -14.98 7.48
C MET A 300 -14.54 -14.05 6.28
N LEU A 301 -15.24 -14.33 5.19
CA LEU A 301 -15.10 -13.57 3.93
C LEU A 301 -15.44 -12.07 4.10
N PRO A 302 -16.52 -11.68 4.81
CA PRO A 302 -16.81 -10.26 5.07
C PRO A 302 -15.70 -9.52 5.83
N PHE A 303 -15.02 -10.19 6.79
CA PHE A 303 -13.88 -9.57 7.49
C PHE A 303 -12.71 -9.30 6.54
N MET A 304 -12.40 -10.27 5.68
CA MET A 304 -11.29 -10.16 4.73
C MET A 304 -11.58 -9.13 3.65
N SER A 305 -12.81 -9.10 3.16
CA SER A 305 -13.31 -8.14 2.18
C SER A 305 -13.24 -6.70 2.71
N MET A 306 -13.79 -6.46 3.90
CA MET A 306 -13.71 -5.16 4.57
C MET A 306 -12.27 -4.71 4.87
N LEU A 307 -11.40 -5.62 5.31
CA LEU A 307 -9.97 -5.30 5.50
C LEU A 307 -9.33 -4.84 4.19
N ALA A 308 -9.56 -5.54 3.09
CA ALA A 308 -9.05 -5.17 1.77
C ALA A 308 -9.56 -3.80 1.34
N CYS A 309 -10.86 -3.53 1.49
CA CYS A 309 -11.47 -2.23 1.17
C CYS A 309 -10.89 -1.08 1.99
N LEU A 310 -10.73 -1.27 3.31
CA LEU A 310 -10.12 -0.25 4.17
C LEU A 310 -8.69 0.06 3.71
N LEU A 311 -7.87 -0.96 3.43
CA LEU A 311 -6.51 -0.76 2.91
C LEU A 311 -6.47 -0.05 1.55
N HIS A 312 -7.51 -0.26 0.73
CA HIS A 312 -7.65 0.41 -0.56
C HIS A 312 -8.08 1.88 -0.41
N ILE A 313 -9.01 2.18 0.50
CA ILE A 313 -9.45 3.56 0.82
C ILE A 313 -8.27 4.42 1.31
N GLN A 314 -7.35 3.86 2.10
CA GLN A 314 -6.12 4.55 2.52
C GLN A 314 -5.24 5.01 1.33
N GLY A 315 -5.34 4.33 0.19
CA GLY A 315 -4.66 4.70 -1.04
C GLY A 315 -5.40 5.76 -1.87
N LEU A 316 -6.74 5.73 -1.81
CA LEU A 316 -7.65 6.48 -2.67
C LEU A 316 -7.93 7.90 -2.18
N VAL A 317 -8.17 8.08 -0.88
CA VAL A 317 -8.61 9.37 -0.30
C VAL A 317 -7.42 10.26 0.03
N ARG A 318 -7.46 11.51 -0.44
CA ARG A 318 -6.52 12.58 -0.07
C ARG A 318 -7.25 13.82 0.42
N ARG A 319 -6.63 14.51 1.38
CA ARG A 319 -7.12 15.80 1.84
C ARG A 319 -6.69 16.90 0.86
N GLU A 320 -7.57 17.87 0.64
CA GLU A 320 -7.31 19.00 -0.27
C GLU A 320 -6.02 19.78 0.08
N GLU A 321 -5.77 20.02 1.37
CA GLU A 321 -4.59 20.73 1.86
C GLU A 321 -3.26 20.05 1.46
N GLU A 322 -3.23 18.73 1.35
CA GLU A 322 -2.02 18.00 0.94
C GLU A 322 -1.69 18.23 -0.54
N LEU A 323 -2.73 18.44 -1.36
CA LEU A 323 -2.55 18.84 -2.76
C LEU A 323 -2.10 20.29 -2.87
N TRP A 324 -2.63 21.18 -2.03
CA TRP A 324 -2.16 22.57 -1.97
C TRP A 324 -0.68 22.65 -1.60
N ILE A 325 -0.24 21.91 -0.58
CA ILE A 325 1.19 21.84 -0.19
C ILE A 325 2.02 21.26 -1.33
N SER A 326 1.60 20.15 -1.94
CA SER A 326 2.31 19.53 -3.07
C SER A 326 2.39 20.45 -4.29
N ARG A 327 1.32 21.21 -4.60
CA ARG A 327 1.31 22.20 -5.68
C ARG A 327 2.16 23.42 -5.33
N ARG A 328 2.15 23.87 -4.07
CA ARG A 328 2.97 24.97 -3.60
C ARG A 328 4.45 24.64 -3.67
N GLU A 329 4.86 23.44 -3.29
CA GLU A 329 6.25 22.99 -3.43
C GLU A 329 6.69 22.91 -4.90
N ARG A 330 5.83 22.39 -5.78
CA ARG A 330 6.12 22.39 -7.24
C ARG A 330 6.17 23.79 -7.84
N THR A 331 5.26 24.68 -7.45
CA THR A 331 5.23 26.06 -7.94
C THR A 331 6.31 26.93 -7.31
N MET A 332 6.76 26.66 -6.09
CA MET A 332 7.92 27.31 -5.48
C MET A 332 9.24 26.79 -6.07
N SER A 333 9.33 25.50 -6.40
CA SER A 333 10.45 24.97 -7.20
C SER A 333 10.50 25.64 -8.58
N SER A 334 9.35 25.78 -9.26
CA SER A 334 9.25 26.45 -10.56
C SER A 334 9.45 27.97 -10.51
N LYS A 335 8.90 28.67 -9.51
CA LYS A 335 9.09 30.12 -9.32
C LYS A 335 10.51 30.43 -8.85
N SER A 336 11.10 29.61 -7.98
CA SER A 336 12.51 29.75 -7.59
C SER A 336 13.42 29.50 -8.80
N ALA A 337 13.13 28.49 -9.61
CA ALA A 337 13.82 28.26 -10.89
C ALA A 337 13.64 29.43 -11.87
N ASN A 338 12.44 30.00 -12.00
CA ASN A 338 12.16 31.14 -12.89
C ASN A 338 12.75 32.46 -12.38
N THR A 339 12.73 32.72 -11.07
CA THR A 339 13.37 33.91 -10.46
C THR A 339 14.89 33.79 -10.56
N PHE A 340 15.43 32.59 -10.35
CA PHE A 340 16.84 32.30 -10.59
C PHE A 340 17.21 32.51 -12.06
N MET A 341 16.41 32.01 -13.02
CA MET A 341 16.63 32.23 -14.45
C MET A 341 16.51 33.70 -14.86
N LYS A 342 15.56 34.46 -14.30
CA LYS A 342 15.46 35.92 -14.51
C LYS A 342 16.69 36.63 -13.96
N THR A 343 17.10 36.33 -12.72
CA THR A 343 18.26 36.94 -12.08
C THR A 343 19.55 36.58 -12.82
N LEU A 344 19.67 35.34 -13.30
CA LEU A 344 20.79 34.89 -14.13
C LEU A 344 20.80 35.62 -15.48
N GLY A 345 19.64 35.80 -16.12
CA GLY A 345 19.49 36.59 -17.35
C GLY A 345 19.89 38.05 -17.17
N THR A 346 19.53 38.68 -16.05
CA THR A 346 19.91 40.06 -15.74
C THR A 346 21.40 40.18 -15.39
N VAL A 347 21.97 39.19 -14.68
CA VAL A 347 23.40 39.17 -14.32
C VAL A 347 24.27 38.85 -15.53
N VAL A 348 23.85 37.96 -16.42
CA VAL A 348 24.56 37.66 -17.68
C VAL A 348 24.49 38.88 -18.62
N ARG A 349 23.35 39.57 -18.69
CA ARG A 349 23.22 40.82 -19.46
C ARG A 349 24.05 41.98 -18.89
N ARG A 350 24.26 42.04 -17.56
CA ARG A 350 25.14 43.03 -16.90
C ARG A 350 26.62 42.64 -16.87
N ARG A 351 26.96 41.36 -17.01
CA ARG A 351 28.36 40.88 -17.03
C ARG A 351 28.98 40.85 -18.43
N LEU A 352 28.20 41.04 -19.48
CA LEU A 352 28.71 41.27 -20.85
C LEU A 352 29.11 42.73 -21.12
N SER A 353 28.84 43.66 -20.20
CA SER A 353 29.15 45.09 -20.36
C SER A 353 30.23 45.62 -19.40
N ALA A 354 30.80 44.79 -18.52
CA ALA A 354 31.81 45.25 -17.55
C ALA A 354 32.82 44.14 -17.25
N ALA A 355 33.80 43.98 -18.14
CA ALA A 355 35.01 43.20 -17.88
C ALA A 355 36.11 44.15 -17.40
N THR A 356 36.25 44.31 -16.08
CA THR A 356 37.52 44.49 -15.34
C THR A 356 37.21 44.76 -13.87
N ALA A 357 37.35 43.75 -13.01
CA ALA A 357 37.76 43.92 -11.61
C ALA A 357 37.85 42.55 -10.92
N LYS A 358 39.04 42.24 -10.41
CA LYS A 358 39.32 41.18 -9.43
C LYS A 358 38.47 41.42 -8.18
N VAL A 359 37.61 40.46 -7.83
CA VAL A 359 37.10 40.34 -6.46
C VAL A 359 37.20 38.88 -6.05
N SER A 360 38.09 38.64 -5.08
CA SER A 360 38.20 37.38 -4.35
C SER A 360 36.99 37.26 -3.42
N ILE A 361 36.12 36.30 -3.67
CA ILE A 361 35.05 35.89 -2.75
C ILE A 361 35.31 34.42 -2.42
N ARG A 362 35.63 34.13 -1.16
CA ARG A 362 35.67 32.76 -0.63
C ARG A 362 34.34 32.05 -0.93
N PRO A 363 34.32 30.85 -1.54
CA PRO A 363 33.05 30.23 -1.91
C PRO A 363 32.42 29.56 -0.69
N LEU A 364 31.24 30.04 -0.30
CA LEU A 364 30.27 29.28 0.49
C LEU A 364 29.93 28.00 -0.30
N GLN A 365 30.38 26.86 0.23
CA GLN A 365 30.15 25.51 -0.31
C GLN A 365 28.66 25.11 -0.18
N ALA A 366 27.80 25.60 -1.06
CA ALA A 366 26.47 25.02 -1.23
C ALA A 366 26.59 23.77 -2.12
N LYS A 367 26.51 22.57 -1.53
CA LYS A 367 26.34 21.29 -2.24
C LYS A 367 25.04 21.34 -3.06
N ARG A 368 25.14 21.71 -4.34
CA ARG A 368 23.99 21.78 -5.25
C ARG A 368 23.84 20.45 -5.97
N SER A 369 22.77 19.73 -5.64
CA SER A 369 22.35 18.54 -6.39
C SER A 369 21.37 18.97 -7.49
N LEU A 370 21.56 18.47 -8.71
CA LEU A 370 20.74 18.76 -9.87
C LEU A 370 20.30 17.44 -10.52
N TYR A 371 18.99 17.29 -10.71
CA TYR A 371 18.38 16.11 -11.31
C TYR A 371 17.69 16.53 -12.61
N ILE A 372 18.21 16.06 -13.73
CA ILE A 372 17.66 16.23 -15.07
C ILE A 372 17.43 14.82 -15.63
N GLU A 373 16.37 14.18 -15.14
CA GLU A 373 16.04 12.81 -15.51
C GLU A 373 14.82 12.79 -16.43
N HIS A 374 14.69 11.78 -17.29
CA HIS A 374 13.49 11.53 -18.10
C HIS A 374 13.06 12.68 -19.02
N SER A 375 14.00 13.56 -19.39
CA SER A 375 13.68 14.85 -20.02
C SER A 375 14.02 14.89 -21.52
N ARG A 376 14.45 13.76 -22.10
CA ARG A 376 14.79 13.61 -23.53
C ARG A 376 15.83 14.63 -24.04
N PHE A 377 16.69 15.15 -23.17
CA PHE A 377 17.76 16.04 -23.61
C PHE A 377 18.76 15.27 -24.49
N SER A 378 19.16 15.88 -25.59
CA SER A 378 20.22 15.39 -26.48
C SER A 378 21.59 15.99 -26.17
N SER A 379 21.64 17.11 -25.43
CA SER A 379 22.87 17.81 -25.03
C SER A 379 22.79 18.30 -23.58
N ILE A 380 23.90 18.26 -22.86
CA ILE A 380 23.94 18.64 -21.44
C ILE A 380 23.96 20.17 -21.33
N PRO A 381 23.00 20.79 -20.62
CA PRO A 381 22.98 22.23 -20.46
C PRO A 381 24.23 22.72 -19.70
N ALA A 382 24.86 23.81 -20.16
CA ALA A 382 26.05 24.39 -19.52
C ALA A 382 25.87 24.71 -18.03
N ILE A 383 24.63 24.97 -17.59
CA ILE A 383 24.32 25.23 -16.18
C ILE A 383 24.49 23.98 -15.29
N ALA A 384 24.38 22.79 -15.85
CA ALA A 384 24.53 21.53 -15.12
C ALA A 384 25.97 21.32 -14.63
N MET A 385 26.95 21.91 -15.32
CA MET A 385 28.39 21.85 -15.03
C MET A 385 28.78 22.39 -13.65
N ARG A 386 27.92 23.19 -13.02
CA ARG A 386 28.19 23.80 -11.71
C ARG A 386 27.65 23.00 -10.52
N SER A 387 27.02 21.86 -10.77
CA SER A 387 26.46 21.01 -9.72
C SER A 387 27.51 20.06 -9.15
N SER A 388 27.42 19.77 -7.85
CA SER A 388 28.29 18.77 -7.21
C SER A 388 27.73 17.36 -7.35
N ARG A 389 26.41 17.23 -7.51
CA ARG A 389 25.76 15.96 -7.82
C ARG A 389 24.84 16.16 -8.99
N LEU A 390 25.07 15.44 -10.08
CA LEU A 390 24.31 15.55 -11.31
C LEU A 390 23.72 14.19 -11.67
N SER A 391 22.40 14.15 -11.84
CA SER A 391 21.71 12.99 -12.37
C SER A 391 21.10 13.31 -13.73
N LEU A 392 21.46 12.52 -14.73
CA LEU A 392 21.11 12.63 -16.15
C LEU A 392 20.36 11.38 -16.64
N VAL A 393 19.68 10.69 -15.73
CA VAL A 393 19.12 9.35 -15.98
C VAL A 393 18.03 9.39 -17.06
N ASN A 394 18.08 8.43 -17.99
CA ASN A 394 17.05 8.21 -19.01
C ASN A 394 16.74 9.46 -19.87
N ASN A 395 17.77 10.03 -20.49
CA ASN A 395 17.65 11.07 -21.51
C ASN A 395 17.99 10.50 -22.90
N ALA A 396 18.18 11.38 -23.89
CA ALA A 396 18.48 11.04 -25.27
C ALA A 396 19.94 11.39 -25.65
N PHE A 397 20.86 11.35 -24.68
CA PHE A 397 22.27 11.64 -24.92
C PHE A 397 22.89 10.55 -25.79
N THR A 398 23.58 10.96 -26.85
CA THR A 398 24.36 10.07 -27.73
C THR A 398 25.85 10.09 -27.38
N SER A 399 26.33 11.20 -26.80
CA SER A 399 27.71 11.37 -26.34
C SER A 399 27.77 12.30 -25.12
N LEU A 400 28.86 12.19 -24.35
CA LEU A 400 29.22 13.07 -23.24
C LEU A 400 30.38 14.03 -23.60
N ASP A 401 30.79 14.10 -24.86
CA ASP A 401 31.95 14.91 -25.30
C ASP A 401 31.73 16.41 -25.15
N SER A 402 30.48 16.86 -25.08
CA SER A 402 30.12 18.28 -24.92
C SER A 402 30.40 18.83 -23.51
N ILE A 403 30.89 18.00 -22.60
CA ILE A 403 31.15 18.36 -21.19
C ILE A 403 32.58 18.87 -21.07
N ASN A 404 32.75 20.09 -20.54
CA ASN A 404 34.06 20.60 -20.14
C ASN A 404 34.44 20.03 -18.75
N TRP A 405 34.97 18.80 -18.75
CA TRP A 405 35.25 18.03 -17.54
C TRP A 405 36.28 18.68 -16.61
N GLY A 406 37.27 19.40 -17.15
CA GLY A 406 38.30 20.08 -16.36
C GLY A 406 37.77 21.23 -15.49
N GLU A 407 36.62 21.80 -15.85
CA GLU A 407 35.93 22.83 -15.06
C GLU A 407 34.76 22.28 -14.23
N SER A 408 34.46 20.99 -14.39
CA SER A 408 33.36 20.34 -13.68
C SER A 408 33.68 20.17 -12.19
N ARG A 409 32.65 20.25 -11.35
CA ARG A 409 32.76 20.01 -9.89
C ARG A 409 31.96 18.79 -9.45
N PHE A 410 31.74 17.85 -10.37
CA PHE A 410 30.93 16.68 -10.10
C PHE A 410 31.64 15.80 -9.09
N GLN A 411 31.02 15.57 -7.93
CA GLN A 411 31.36 14.48 -7.02
C GLN A 411 30.60 13.21 -7.40
N VAL A 412 29.33 13.36 -7.76
CA VAL A 412 28.49 12.24 -8.22
C VAL A 412 27.90 12.58 -9.57
N LEU A 413 28.14 11.73 -10.56
CA LEU A 413 27.52 11.81 -11.88
C LEU A 413 26.78 10.51 -12.18
N SER A 414 25.49 10.62 -12.49
CA SER A 414 24.69 9.50 -13.00
C SER A 414 24.25 9.77 -14.42
N VAL A 415 24.66 8.92 -15.35
CA VAL A 415 24.22 8.90 -16.76
C VAL A 415 23.51 7.59 -17.09
N ALA A 416 22.99 6.89 -16.08
CA ALA A 416 22.33 5.62 -16.25
C ALA A 416 21.12 5.69 -17.20
N ARG A 417 20.80 4.58 -17.86
CA ARG A 417 19.66 4.41 -18.77
C ARG A 417 19.69 5.33 -19.99
N ASN A 418 20.85 5.86 -20.37
CA ASN A 418 21.03 6.53 -21.66
C ASN A 418 21.49 5.50 -22.70
N ALA A 419 20.51 4.85 -23.34
CA ALA A 419 20.76 3.72 -24.24
C ALA A 419 21.57 4.08 -25.49
N ASN A 420 21.71 5.36 -25.82
CA ASN A 420 22.46 5.80 -26.99
C ASN A 420 23.90 6.22 -26.67
N VAL A 421 24.30 6.24 -25.39
CA VAL A 421 25.70 6.50 -25.00
C VAL A 421 26.48 5.22 -25.20
N THR A 422 27.35 5.22 -26.21
CA THR A 422 28.14 4.04 -26.62
C THR A 422 29.57 4.08 -26.09
N ASN A 423 30.12 5.26 -25.78
CA ASN A 423 31.50 5.44 -25.33
C ASN A 423 31.61 6.50 -24.23
N LEU A 424 32.65 6.41 -23.41
CA LEU A 424 33.03 7.42 -22.42
C LEU A 424 34.20 8.26 -22.95
N PRO A 425 34.09 9.60 -22.99
CA PRO A 425 35.20 10.46 -23.38
C PRO A 425 36.41 10.30 -22.46
N ALA A 426 37.61 10.32 -23.03
CA ALA A 426 38.86 10.37 -22.26
C ALA A 426 38.95 11.65 -21.40
N SER A 427 38.28 12.73 -21.80
CA SER A 427 38.25 13.99 -21.06
C SER A 427 37.55 13.88 -19.69
N ILE A 428 36.77 12.82 -19.42
CA ILE A 428 36.26 12.53 -18.06
C ILE A 428 37.39 12.47 -17.03
N ARG A 429 38.60 12.05 -17.45
CA ARG A 429 39.78 12.03 -16.59
C ARG A 429 40.09 13.39 -15.96
N ASP A 430 39.73 14.47 -16.64
CA ASP A 430 39.95 15.83 -16.16
C ASP A 430 38.99 16.23 -15.02
N ALA A 431 37.95 15.41 -14.74
CA ALA A 431 37.02 15.61 -13.63
C ALA A 431 37.67 15.20 -12.29
N ARG A 432 38.48 16.10 -11.74
CA ARG A 432 39.27 15.85 -10.51
C ARG A 432 38.41 15.53 -9.29
N ASP A 433 37.22 16.12 -9.20
CA ASP A 433 36.34 15.97 -8.04
C ASP A 433 35.43 14.73 -8.12
N LEU A 434 35.48 13.96 -9.22
CA LEU A 434 34.54 12.85 -9.46
C LEU A 434 34.85 11.64 -8.57
N GLU A 435 33.90 11.36 -7.66
CA GLU A 435 33.93 10.22 -6.74
C GLU A 435 33.06 9.07 -7.26
N LEU A 436 31.87 9.34 -7.80
CA LEU A 436 30.95 8.28 -8.22
C LEU A 436 30.42 8.50 -9.64
N LEU A 437 30.57 7.49 -10.51
CA LEU A 437 30.12 7.50 -11.89
C LEU A 437 29.16 6.33 -12.17
N LEU A 438 27.86 6.62 -12.22
CA LEU A 438 26.83 5.62 -12.50
C LEU A 438 26.49 5.61 -13.99
N ILE A 439 26.85 4.53 -14.68
CA ILE A 439 26.69 4.34 -16.14
C ILE A 439 25.80 3.13 -16.50
N ASP A 440 24.98 2.68 -15.54
CA ASP A 440 24.11 1.51 -15.69
C ASP A 440 23.20 1.61 -16.90
N TYR A 441 22.94 0.51 -17.62
CA TYR A 441 21.99 0.46 -18.73
C TYR A 441 22.27 1.51 -19.84
N THR A 442 23.54 1.78 -20.12
CA THR A 442 24.01 2.46 -21.33
C THR A 442 24.37 1.44 -22.41
N ALA A 443 24.73 1.87 -23.62
CA ALA A 443 25.23 1.00 -24.69
C ALA A 443 26.77 0.90 -24.71
N ILE A 444 27.43 1.21 -23.59
CA ILE A 444 28.88 1.05 -23.44
C ILE A 444 29.19 -0.45 -23.38
N ALA A 445 29.88 -0.94 -24.40
CA ALA A 445 30.23 -2.36 -24.53
C ALA A 445 31.39 -2.75 -23.58
N GLU A 446 32.42 -1.90 -23.49
CA GLU A 446 33.63 -2.13 -22.71
C GLU A 446 34.02 -0.86 -21.94
N LEU A 447 34.56 -1.03 -20.73
CA LEU A 447 35.13 0.09 -19.99
C LEU A 447 36.46 0.51 -20.62
N PRO A 448 36.72 1.82 -20.81
CA PRO A 448 38.02 2.28 -21.27
C PRO A 448 39.13 1.89 -20.29
N ARG A 449 40.28 1.46 -20.82
CA ARG A 449 41.47 1.10 -20.00
C ARG A 449 41.88 2.20 -19.02
N TRP A 450 41.81 3.46 -19.44
CA TRP A 450 42.15 4.61 -18.59
C TRP A 450 41.27 4.69 -17.33
N LEU A 451 39.99 4.29 -17.41
CA LEU A 451 39.07 4.35 -16.27
C LEU A 451 39.38 3.24 -15.27
N ILE A 452 39.81 2.08 -15.76
CA ILE A 452 40.29 0.96 -14.95
C ILE A 452 41.57 1.35 -14.21
N GLU A 453 42.55 1.90 -14.93
CA GLU A 453 43.83 2.36 -14.36
C GLU A 453 43.65 3.49 -13.34
N GLU A 454 42.82 4.49 -13.65
CA GLU A 454 42.49 5.60 -12.75
C GLU A 454 41.75 5.11 -11.50
N GLY A 455 40.80 4.17 -11.65
CA GLY A 455 40.13 3.51 -10.53
C GLY A 455 41.10 2.78 -9.61
N GLN A 456 42.08 2.06 -10.17
CA GLN A 456 43.14 1.39 -9.40
C GLN A 456 44.07 2.38 -8.68
N GLN A 457 44.43 3.49 -9.34
CA GLN A 457 45.28 4.53 -8.75
C GLN A 457 44.56 5.25 -7.60
N ARG A 458 43.29 5.63 -7.79
CA ARG A 458 42.53 6.35 -6.76
C ARG A 458 42.15 5.47 -5.58
N ALA A 459 41.91 4.17 -5.79
CA ALA A 459 41.70 3.21 -4.71
C ALA A 459 42.88 3.18 -3.72
N LYS A 460 44.12 3.32 -4.20
CA LYS A 460 45.32 3.43 -3.34
C LYS A 460 45.34 4.72 -2.49
N SER A 461 44.63 5.76 -2.93
CA SER A 461 44.49 7.04 -2.22
C SER A 461 43.24 7.13 -1.32
N GLY A 462 42.48 6.04 -1.17
CA GLY A 462 41.26 6.00 -0.37
C GLY A 462 40.03 6.66 -1.04
N VAL A 463 40.10 6.95 -2.34
CA VAL A 463 38.99 7.49 -3.14
C VAL A 463 38.55 6.41 -4.13
N SER A 464 37.32 5.90 -4.00
CA SER A 464 36.81 4.87 -4.90
C SER A 464 36.01 5.51 -6.04
N ILE A 465 36.31 5.16 -7.29
CA ILE A 465 35.43 5.42 -8.44
C ILE A 465 34.55 4.18 -8.59
N GLY A 466 33.29 4.28 -8.18
CA GLY A 466 32.31 3.22 -8.39
C GLY A 466 31.67 3.34 -9.77
N CYS A 467 31.77 2.30 -10.60
CA CYS A 467 30.87 2.13 -11.75
C CYS A 467 30.05 0.87 -11.61
N ARG A 468 28.84 0.92 -12.16
CA ARG A 468 27.93 -0.21 -12.21
C ARG A 468 27.55 -0.44 -13.68
N LEU A 469 27.69 -1.69 -14.11
CA LEU A 469 27.53 -2.15 -15.49
C LEU A 469 26.44 -3.21 -15.59
N LYS A 470 26.02 -3.48 -16.83
CA LYS A 470 25.15 -4.61 -17.16
C LYS A 470 25.86 -5.95 -16.81
N PRO A 471 25.14 -7.00 -16.39
CA PRO A 471 25.73 -8.29 -16.00
C PRO A 471 26.65 -8.93 -17.06
N ASP A 472 26.39 -8.67 -18.34
CA ASP A 472 27.05 -9.32 -19.48
C ASP A 472 28.29 -8.55 -20.00
N SER A 473 28.61 -7.38 -19.43
CA SER A 473 29.78 -6.59 -19.82
C SER A 473 31.07 -7.23 -19.28
N SER A 474 32.12 -7.35 -20.10
CA SER A 474 33.41 -7.89 -19.66
C SER A 474 34.07 -6.93 -18.65
N LEU A 475 34.56 -7.49 -17.54
CA LEU A 475 35.19 -6.76 -16.43
C LEU A 475 36.63 -7.24 -16.20
N GLU A 476 37.25 -7.85 -17.22
CA GLU A 476 38.60 -8.41 -17.12
C GLU A 476 39.60 -7.29 -16.76
N GLY A 477 40.15 -7.35 -15.55
CA GLY A 477 41.13 -6.37 -15.03
C GLY A 477 40.59 -5.21 -14.17
N ALA A 478 39.27 -5.11 -13.94
CA ALA A 478 38.70 -4.04 -13.10
C ALA A 478 38.95 -4.26 -11.58
N PRO A 479 39.28 -3.22 -10.80
CA PRO A 479 39.49 -3.35 -9.36
C PRO A 479 38.23 -3.79 -8.59
N LEU A 480 38.42 -4.40 -7.42
CA LEU A 480 37.39 -5.02 -6.57
C LEU A 480 36.21 -4.09 -6.16
N ASP A 481 36.38 -2.77 -6.23
CA ASP A 481 35.33 -1.79 -5.88
C ASP A 481 34.32 -1.51 -7.00
N PHE A 482 34.49 -2.11 -8.19
CA PHE A 482 33.45 -2.13 -9.22
C PHE A 482 32.35 -3.11 -8.80
N ILE A 483 31.25 -2.59 -8.26
CA ILE A 483 30.14 -3.40 -7.74
C ILE A 483 29.45 -4.16 -8.88
N ARG A 484 29.81 -5.43 -9.05
CA ARG A 484 29.07 -6.40 -9.87
C ARG A 484 27.86 -6.88 -9.08
N HIS A 485 26.66 -6.40 -9.40
CA HIS A 485 25.45 -7.07 -8.91
C HIS A 485 25.18 -8.29 -9.79
N GLN A 486 25.76 -9.44 -9.41
CA GLN A 486 25.17 -10.72 -9.81
C GLN A 486 23.90 -10.92 -8.98
N ARG A 487 22.74 -10.93 -9.63
CA ARG A 487 21.58 -11.62 -9.08
C ARG A 487 21.85 -13.12 -9.26
N GLN A 488 21.94 -13.86 -8.16
CA GLN A 488 21.75 -15.31 -8.23
C GLN A 488 20.33 -15.59 -8.78
N PRO A 489 20.16 -16.67 -9.56
CA PRO A 489 18.93 -16.96 -10.31
C PRO A 489 17.68 -17.00 -9.42
#